data_AF-A0A932K801-F1
#
_entry.id   AF-A0A932K801-F1
#
_cell.length_a   1.000
_cell.length_b   1.000
_cell.length_c   1.000
_cell.angle_alpha   90.00
_cell.angle_beta   90.00
_cell.angle_gamma   90.00
#
_symmetry.space_group_name_H-M   'P 1'
#
loop_
_entity.id
_entity.type
_entity.pdbx_description
1 polymer ?
#
loop_
_entity_poly.entity_id
_entity_poly.type
_entity_poly.pdbx_seq_one_letter_code
_entity_poly.pdbx_strand_id
1 'polypeptide(L)'
;MDQAEGAAVRPFHPYTELRNRLSELLLEALSALDRGAVVLWLRTYYHLARPDNLSIPLPSLAEAVSREARDWPGADGRGPFEALLADFDLLQLRHLESDTVYRGAAALDALRWSAEDVIEMYPEFRSHLGYAAQRAEKFWAVVGPLMQQRCANEGIEGVVALGTLVFNAELFFEYHELLEEHWREAEGDPKRFLQGLIQVAVGLHHWQHGNYNGAVILL
;
A
#
# COMPACT_ATOMS: atom_id res chain seq x y z
N MET A 1 -20.13 11.47 -33.66
CA MET A 1 -19.96 12.81 -33.06
C MET A 1 -18.92 12.63 -31.99
N ASP A 2 -17.74 13.12 -32.32
CA ASP A 2 -16.49 13.00 -31.56
C ASP A 2 -16.61 13.85 -30.30
N GLN A 3 -16.53 13.23 -29.12
CA GLN A 3 -16.16 13.91 -27.89
C GLN A 3 -15.13 13.04 -27.18
N ALA A 4 -13.88 13.23 -27.61
CA ALA A 4 -12.72 13.01 -26.78
C ALA A 4 -12.92 13.75 -25.45
N GLU A 5 -13.24 13.01 -24.39
CA GLU A 5 -13.08 13.48 -23.02
C GLU A 5 -11.64 13.99 -22.87
N GLY A 6 -11.53 15.27 -22.52
CA GLY A 6 -10.24 15.89 -22.25
C GLY A 6 -9.52 15.08 -21.19
N ALA A 7 -8.43 14.41 -21.60
CA ALA A 7 -7.51 13.77 -20.68
C ALA A 7 -7.00 14.85 -19.73
N ALA A 8 -7.58 14.92 -18.53
CA ALA A 8 -7.06 15.73 -17.44
C ALA A 8 -5.58 15.37 -17.31
N VAL A 9 -4.70 16.36 -17.45
CA VAL A 9 -3.27 16.20 -17.23
C VAL A 9 -3.12 15.65 -15.82
N ARG A 10 -2.77 14.37 -15.69
CA ARG A 10 -2.53 13.77 -14.38
C ARG A 10 -1.37 14.54 -13.74
N PRO A 11 -1.54 15.07 -12.53
CA PRO A 11 -0.53 15.96 -11.94
C PRO A 11 0.78 15.24 -11.62
N PHE A 12 0.79 13.90 -11.59
CA PHE A 12 1.96 13.10 -11.26
C PHE A 12 2.21 11.97 -12.26
N HIS A 13 3.48 11.58 -12.37
CA HIS A 13 3.89 10.39 -13.11
C HIS A 13 3.31 9.12 -12.45
N PRO A 14 2.85 8.10 -13.20
CA PRO A 14 2.18 6.91 -12.64
C PRO A 14 2.95 6.21 -11.53
N TYR A 15 4.29 6.15 -11.65
CA TYR A 15 5.17 5.66 -10.57
C TYR A 15 4.99 6.41 -9.25
N THR A 16 4.99 7.75 -9.28
CA THR A 16 4.91 8.59 -8.09
C THR A 16 3.56 8.42 -7.42
N GLU A 17 2.49 8.39 -8.22
CA GLU A 17 1.12 8.15 -7.74
C GLU A 17 1.02 6.78 -7.05
N LEU A 18 1.46 5.71 -7.73
CA LEU A 18 1.48 4.35 -7.17
C LEU A 18 2.29 4.26 -5.87
N ARG A 19 3.51 4.82 -5.85
CA ARG A 19 4.35 4.84 -4.64
C ARG A 19 3.63 5.53 -3.49
N ASN A 20 3.04 6.70 -3.72
CA ASN A 20 2.36 7.46 -2.68
C ASN A 20 1.15 6.69 -2.14
N ARG A 21 0.30 6.12 -3.00
CA ARG A 21 -0.86 5.31 -2.59
C ARG A 21 -0.45 4.06 -1.79
N LEU A 22 0.62 3.39 -2.20
CA LEU A 22 1.17 2.26 -1.43
C LEU A 22 1.68 2.71 -0.05
N SER A 23 2.35 3.86 0.01
CA SER A 23 2.81 4.44 1.28
C SER A 23 1.65 4.79 2.21
N GLU A 24 0.62 5.45 1.69
CA GLU A 24 -0.63 5.77 2.43
C GLU A 24 -1.25 4.50 3.01
N LEU A 25 -1.35 3.43 2.20
CA LEU A 25 -1.87 2.13 2.64
C LEU A 25 -1.07 1.54 3.80
N LEU A 26 0.27 1.56 3.74
CA LEU A 26 1.08 1.07 4.85
C LEU A 26 0.87 1.91 6.12
N LEU A 27 0.94 3.23 6.01
CA LEU A 27 0.80 4.12 7.18
C LEU A 27 -0.56 3.96 7.85
N GLU A 28 -1.62 3.79 7.06
CA GLU A 28 -2.96 3.53 7.58
C GLU A 28 -3.05 2.16 8.29
N ALA A 29 -2.44 1.12 7.72
CA ALA A 29 -2.36 -0.20 8.36
C ALA A 29 -1.53 -0.20 9.66
N LEU A 30 -0.54 0.69 9.76
CA LEU A 30 0.27 0.88 10.98
C LEU A 30 -0.50 1.63 12.07
N SER A 31 -1.35 2.58 11.68
CA SER A 31 -2.18 3.38 12.61
C SER A 31 -3.44 2.66 13.10
N ALA A 32 -3.98 1.75 12.28
CA ALA A 32 -5.17 0.96 12.60
C ALA A 32 -4.91 -0.51 12.24
N LEU A 33 -4.49 -1.32 13.21
CA LEU A 33 -4.05 -2.71 12.97
C LEU A 33 -5.17 -3.60 12.39
N ASP A 34 -6.43 -3.28 12.62
CA ASP A 34 -7.59 -3.94 11.98
C ASP A 34 -7.65 -3.68 10.46
N ARG A 35 -7.02 -2.59 10.00
CA ARG A 35 -6.84 -2.28 8.56
C ARG A 35 -5.65 -3.00 7.94
N GLY A 36 -4.85 -3.74 8.72
CA GLY A 36 -3.76 -4.55 8.18
C GLY A 36 -4.21 -5.64 7.21
N ALA A 37 -5.48 -6.06 7.28
CA ALA A 37 -6.09 -6.97 6.31
C ALA A 37 -6.09 -6.40 4.88
N VAL A 38 -6.12 -5.07 4.70
CA VAL A 38 -6.03 -4.42 3.37
C VAL A 38 -4.71 -4.77 2.67
N VAL A 39 -3.60 -4.78 3.42
CA VAL A 39 -2.27 -5.17 2.93
C VAL A 39 -2.27 -6.62 2.45
N LEU A 40 -2.93 -7.51 3.21
CA LEU A 40 -3.05 -8.93 2.84
C LEU A 40 -3.80 -9.12 1.52
N TRP A 41 -4.91 -8.40 1.31
CA TRP A 41 -5.67 -8.45 0.06
C TRP A 41 -4.82 -8.00 -1.14
N LEU A 42 -4.11 -6.88 -1.00
CA LEU A 42 -3.26 -6.36 -2.06
C LEU A 42 -2.11 -7.32 -2.39
N ARG A 43 -1.45 -7.85 -1.35
CA ARG A 43 -0.39 -8.85 -1.49
C ARG A 43 -0.88 -10.11 -2.20
N THR A 44 -2.04 -10.62 -1.77
CA THR A 44 -2.64 -11.82 -2.37
C THR A 44 -3.01 -11.59 -3.82
N TYR A 45 -3.52 -10.40 -4.16
CA TYR A 45 -3.73 -10.02 -5.56
C TYR A 45 -2.42 -10.11 -6.36
N TYR A 46 -1.31 -9.54 -5.88
CA TYR A 46 -0.04 -9.60 -6.58
C TYR A 46 0.60 -11.00 -6.64
N HIS A 47 0.27 -11.88 -5.71
CA HIS A 47 0.65 -13.30 -5.77
C HIS A 47 -0.11 -14.07 -6.86
N LEU A 48 -1.38 -13.75 -7.07
CA LEU A 48 -2.20 -14.36 -8.11
C LEU A 48 -1.94 -13.74 -9.48
N ALA A 49 -1.63 -12.44 -9.51
CA ALA A 49 -1.31 -11.70 -10.71
C ALA A 49 0.02 -12.14 -11.31
N ARG A 50 0.06 -12.25 -12.64
CA ARG A 50 1.25 -12.52 -13.44
C ARG A 50 1.37 -11.47 -14.54
N PRO A 51 2.57 -11.24 -15.11
CA PRO A 51 2.73 -10.30 -16.22
C PRO A 51 1.81 -10.56 -17.42
N ASP A 52 1.42 -11.81 -17.64
CA ASP A 52 0.51 -12.29 -18.67
C ASP A 52 -0.96 -12.37 -18.22
N ASN A 53 -1.25 -12.29 -16.92
CA ASN A 53 -2.60 -12.31 -16.39
C ASN A 53 -2.75 -11.44 -15.13
N LEU A 54 -3.34 -10.25 -15.31
CA LEU A 54 -3.65 -9.31 -14.22
C LEU A 54 -5.13 -9.35 -13.79
N SER A 55 -5.97 -10.12 -14.49
CA SER A 55 -7.41 -10.18 -14.24
C SER A 55 -7.71 -11.35 -13.32
N ILE A 56 -7.92 -11.04 -12.03
CA ILE A 56 -8.11 -12.06 -11.00
C ILE A 56 -9.58 -12.13 -10.61
N PRO A 57 -10.27 -13.28 -10.79
CA PRO A 57 -11.65 -13.45 -10.33
C PRO A 57 -11.76 -13.21 -8.82
N LEU A 58 -12.72 -12.40 -8.42
CA LEU A 58 -12.89 -11.99 -7.03
C LEU A 58 -13.12 -13.18 -6.07
N PRO A 59 -13.90 -14.23 -6.41
CA PRO A 59 -14.02 -15.40 -5.54
C PRO A 59 -12.68 -16.13 -5.34
N SER A 60 -11.82 -16.18 -6.36
CA SER A 60 -10.50 -16.81 -6.25
C SER A 60 -9.56 -16.00 -5.36
N LEU A 61 -9.58 -14.66 -5.48
CA LEU A 61 -8.84 -13.77 -4.59
C LEU A 61 -9.31 -13.92 -3.14
N ALA A 62 -10.62 -13.88 -2.92
CA ALA A 62 -11.22 -14.06 -1.60
C ALA A 62 -10.86 -15.41 -0.97
N GLU A 63 -10.94 -16.50 -1.75
CA GLU A 63 -10.58 -17.83 -1.26
C GLU A 63 -9.08 -17.93 -0.90
N ALA A 64 -8.20 -17.28 -1.69
CA ALA A 64 -6.77 -17.22 -1.38
C ALA A 64 -6.51 -16.43 -0.10
N VAL A 65 -7.13 -15.27 0.08
CA VAL A 65 -7.04 -14.48 1.32
C VAL A 65 -7.56 -15.29 2.49
N SER A 66 -8.76 -15.88 2.40
CA SER A 66 -9.33 -16.69 3.49
C SER A 66 -8.47 -17.91 3.86
N ARG A 67 -7.65 -18.44 2.94
CA ARG A 67 -6.70 -19.53 3.25
C ARG A 67 -5.51 -19.03 4.08
N GLU A 68 -4.95 -17.88 3.73
CA GLU A 68 -3.85 -17.28 4.47
C GLU A 68 -4.31 -16.63 5.78
N ALA A 69 -5.55 -16.16 5.81
CA ALA A 69 -6.08 -15.37 6.90
C ALA A 69 -6.78 -16.18 8.00
N ARG A 70 -6.80 -17.52 7.93
CA ARG A 70 -7.48 -18.38 8.93
C ARG A 70 -7.02 -18.14 10.37
N ASP A 71 -5.80 -17.66 10.53
CA ASP A 71 -5.18 -17.38 11.82
C ASP A 71 -5.33 -15.91 12.26
N TRP A 72 -6.13 -15.09 11.56
CA TRP A 72 -6.16 -13.63 11.69
C TRP A 72 -7.54 -13.06 12.01
N PRO A 73 -7.67 -12.16 13.01
CA PRO A 73 -8.92 -11.47 13.30
C PRO A 73 -9.31 -10.50 12.15
N GLY A 74 -10.57 -10.53 11.70
CA GLY A 74 -11.13 -9.52 10.77
C GLY A 74 -10.92 -9.78 9.29
N ALA A 75 -10.23 -10.87 8.92
CA ALA A 75 -9.98 -11.22 7.53
C ALA A 75 -11.09 -12.07 6.85
N ASP A 76 -12.12 -12.43 7.62
CA ASP A 76 -13.36 -13.04 7.16
C ASP A 76 -14.42 -12.01 6.72
N GLY A 77 -14.13 -10.71 6.87
CA GLY A 77 -14.99 -9.61 6.43
C GLY A 77 -14.75 -9.19 4.99
N ARG A 78 -15.80 -8.72 4.31
CA ARG A 78 -15.73 -8.07 2.99
C ARG A 78 -15.15 -6.65 3.06
N GLY A 79 -15.30 -5.99 4.22
CA GLY A 79 -14.89 -4.59 4.44
C GLY A 79 -13.43 -4.24 4.10
N PRO A 80 -12.42 -5.05 4.47
CA PRO A 80 -11.04 -4.77 4.10
C PRO A 80 -10.79 -4.75 2.59
N PHE A 81 -11.51 -5.59 1.82
CA PHE A 81 -11.43 -5.56 0.37
C PHE A 81 -12.12 -4.33 -0.22
N GLU A 82 -13.27 -3.96 0.34
CA GLU A 82 -14.01 -2.77 -0.09
C GLU A 82 -13.19 -1.49 0.10
N ALA A 83 -12.45 -1.36 1.22
CA ALA A 83 -11.49 -0.27 1.44
C ALA A 83 -10.34 -0.30 0.42
N LEU A 84 -9.77 -1.49 0.13
CA LEU A 84 -8.74 -1.64 -0.91
C LEU A 84 -9.21 -1.12 -2.29
N LEU A 85 -10.46 -1.43 -2.63
CA LEU A 85 -11.04 -1.10 -3.93
C LEU A 85 -11.46 0.38 -4.04
N ALA A 86 -11.99 0.96 -2.96
CA ALA A 86 -12.58 2.30 -2.99
C ALA A 86 -11.64 3.42 -2.51
N ASP A 87 -10.80 3.16 -1.50
CA ASP A 87 -10.09 4.23 -0.78
C ASP A 87 -8.65 4.44 -1.29
N PHE A 88 -7.99 3.37 -1.77
CA PHE A 88 -6.58 3.42 -2.19
C PHE A 88 -6.39 3.58 -3.70
N ASP A 89 -7.44 3.40 -4.52
CA ASP A 89 -7.41 3.58 -5.97
C ASP A 89 -6.29 2.80 -6.69
N LEU A 90 -5.96 1.59 -6.21
CA LEU A 90 -4.89 0.75 -6.78
C LEU A 90 -5.41 -0.27 -7.80
N LEU A 91 -6.67 -0.68 -7.64
CA LEU A 91 -7.31 -1.78 -8.36
C LEU A 91 -8.66 -1.32 -8.93
N GLN A 92 -9.02 -1.84 -10.11
CA GLN A 92 -10.32 -1.64 -10.77
C GLN A 92 -11.11 -2.93 -10.76
N LEU A 93 -12.43 -2.80 -10.74
CA LEU A 93 -13.37 -3.88 -11.01
C LEU A 93 -13.69 -3.92 -12.50
N ARG A 94 -13.74 -5.10 -13.09
CA ARG A 94 -14.29 -5.34 -14.43
C ARG A 94 -15.32 -6.46 -14.37
N HIS A 95 -16.48 -6.23 -14.98
CA HIS A 95 -17.46 -7.29 -15.23
C HIS A 95 -17.17 -7.94 -16.58
N LEU A 96 -16.91 -9.25 -16.59
CA LEU A 96 -16.57 -9.98 -17.82
C LEU A 96 -17.73 -10.05 -18.81
N GLU A 97 -18.97 -10.23 -18.33
CA GLU A 97 -20.15 -10.33 -19.19
C GLU A 97 -20.42 -9.07 -20.03
N SER A 98 -20.28 -7.89 -19.43
CA SER A 98 -20.59 -6.60 -20.06
C SER A 98 -19.35 -5.83 -20.51
N ASP A 99 -18.16 -6.38 -20.27
CA ASP A 99 -16.87 -5.73 -20.48
C ASP A 99 -16.77 -4.32 -19.86
N THR A 100 -17.47 -4.10 -18.74
CA THR A 100 -17.57 -2.78 -18.11
C THR A 100 -16.58 -2.66 -16.97
N VAL A 101 -15.86 -1.53 -16.89
CA VAL A 101 -14.83 -1.26 -15.89
C VAL A 101 -15.28 -0.16 -14.94
N TYR A 102 -15.05 -0.35 -13.64
CA TYR A 102 -15.39 0.58 -12.56
C TYR A 102 -14.14 0.86 -11.71
N ARG A 103 -14.09 2.07 -11.14
CA ARG A 103 -12.96 2.59 -10.35
C ARG A 103 -13.45 3.31 -9.09
N GLY A 104 -12.62 3.34 -8.05
CA GLY A 104 -12.91 4.01 -6.78
C GLY A 104 -14.28 3.61 -6.21
N ALA A 105 -15.02 4.56 -5.65
CA ALA A 105 -16.34 4.33 -5.07
C ALA A 105 -17.35 3.67 -6.03
N ALA A 106 -17.29 3.97 -7.34
CA ALA A 106 -18.19 3.36 -8.31
C ALA A 106 -17.94 1.85 -8.49
N ALA A 107 -16.72 1.37 -8.22
CA ALA A 107 -16.41 -0.05 -8.22
C ALA A 107 -17.07 -0.78 -7.05
N LEU A 108 -17.17 -0.11 -5.90
CA LEU A 108 -17.86 -0.64 -4.73
C LEU A 108 -19.37 -0.79 -5.00
N ASP A 109 -20.00 0.25 -5.57
CA ASP A 109 -21.43 0.24 -5.91
C ASP A 109 -21.79 -0.82 -6.95
N ALA A 110 -20.86 -1.14 -7.86
CA ALA A 110 -21.04 -2.12 -8.91
C ALA A 110 -20.69 -3.56 -8.48
N LEU A 111 -20.11 -3.77 -7.30
CA LEU A 111 -19.57 -5.04 -6.85
C LEU A 111 -20.67 -6.10 -6.65
N ARG A 112 -20.55 -7.26 -7.32
CA ARG A 112 -21.53 -8.35 -7.25
C ARG A 112 -21.03 -9.57 -6.48
N TRP A 113 -19.72 -9.62 -6.17
CA TRP A 113 -19.07 -10.77 -5.53
C TRP A 113 -19.25 -12.07 -6.33
N SER A 114 -19.09 -11.98 -7.65
CA SER A 114 -19.32 -13.10 -8.58
C SER A 114 -18.05 -13.53 -9.30
N ALA A 115 -18.06 -14.70 -9.96
CA ALA A 115 -16.95 -15.13 -10.80
C ALA A 115 -16.74 -14.24 -12.05
N GLU A 116 -17.77 -13.48 -12.43
CA GLU A 116 -17.73 -12.50 -13.51
C GLU A 116 -17.12 -11.17 -13.07
N ASP A 117 -16.90 -10.97 -11.76
CA ASP A 117 -16.19 -9.82 -11.22
C ASP A 117 -14.70 -10.15 -11.16
N VAL A 118 -13.91 -9.51 -12.02
CA VAL A 118 -12.45 -9.60 -11.96
C VAL A 118 -11.85 -8.30 -11.43
N ILE A 119 -10.83 -8.45 -10.60
CA ILE A 119 -10.04 -7.35 -10.06
C ILE A 119 -8.76 -7.24 -10.87
N GLU A 120 -8.43 -6.02 -11.27
CA GLU A 120 -7.29 -5.73 -12.12
C GLU A 120 -6.50 -4.54 -11.57
N MET A 121 -5.18 -4.58 -11.70
CA MET A 121 -4.35 -3.40 -11.54
C MET A 121 -4.69 -2.37 -12.63
N TYR A 122 -4.81 -1.11 -12.23
CA TYR A 122 -4.99 0.00 -13.15
C TYR A 122 -3.95 -0.05 -14.30
N PRO A 123 -4.36 0.04 -15.58
CA PRO A 123 -3.50 -0.01 -16.76
C PRO A 123 -2.24 0.87 -16.67
N GLU A 124 -2.37 2.08 -16.14
CA GLU A 124 -1.30 3.04 -15.94
C GLU A 124 -0.19 2.55 -14.98
N PHE A 125 -0.48 1.61 -14.09
CA PHE A 125 0.48 1.09 -13.12
C PHE A 125 1.12 -0.23 -13.55
N ARG A 126 0.68 -0.84 -14.66
CA ARG A 126 1.14 -2.18 -15.10
C ARG A 126 2.65 -2.27 -15.32
N SER A 127 3.29 -1.20 -15.81
CA SER A 127 4.75 -1.12 -15.95
C SER A 127 5.50 -1.20 -14.63
N HIS A 128 4.81 -1.01 -13.50
CA HIS A 128 5.33 -1.02 -12.15
C HIS A 128 4.81 -2.21 -11.32
N LEU A 129 4.27 -3.26 -11.96
CA LEU A 129 3.79 -4.46 -11.29
C LEU A 129 4.83 -5.05 -10.33
N GLY A 130 6.07 -5.21 -10.80
CA GLY A 130 7.15 -5.79 -9.97
C GLY A 130 7.49 -4.92 -8.76
N TYR A 131 7.42 -3.60 -8.90
CA TYR A 131 7.56 -2.67 -7.78
C TYR A 131 6.41 -2.89 -6.78
N ALA A 132 5.15 -2.79 -7.22
CA ALA A 132 4.00 -2.92 -6.33
C ALA A 132 3.93 -4.27 -5.61
N ALA A 133 4.23 -5.37 -6.31
CA ALA A 133 4.31 -6.70 -5.72
C ALA A 133 5.40 -6.78 -4.63
N GLN A 134 6.60 -6.27 -4.90
CA GLN A 134 7.67 -6.21 -3.90
C GLN A 134 7.26 -5.36 -2.69
N ARG A 135 6.58 -4.23 -2.92
CA ARG A 135 6.10 -3.37 -1.84
C ARG A 135 5.09 -4.09 -0.95
N ALA A 136 4.09 -4.74 -1.55
CA ALA A 136 3.06 -5.48 -0.81
C ALA A 136 3.67 -6.61 0.05
N GLU A 137 4.69 -7.32 -0.45
CA GLU A 137 5.43 -8.30 0.36
C GLU A 137 6.11 -7.67 1.58
N LYS A 138 6.86 -6.58 1.37
CA LYS A 138 7.56 -5.90 2.45
C LYS A 138 6.60 -5.31 3.47
N PHE A 139 5.46 -4.76 3.03
CA PHE A 139 4.41 -4.26 3.92
C PHE A 139 3.85 -5.38 4.79
N TRP A 140 3.55 -6.54 4.20
CA TRP A 140 3.04 -7.68 4.96
C TRP A 140 4.07 -8.23 5.96
N ALA A 141 5.36 -8.22 5.62
CA ALA A 141 6.43 -8.61 6.55
C ALA A 141 6.49 -7.74 7.82
N VAL A 142 5.97 -6.51 7.76
CA VAL A 142 5.84 -5.60 8.91
C VAL A 142 4.47 -5.77 9.59
N VAL A 143 3.40 -5.62 8.81
CA VAL A 143 2.02 -5.54 9.32
C VAL A 143 1.52 -6.88 9.84
N GLY A 144 1.85 -7.99 9.17
CA GLY A 144 1.47 -9.34 9.61
C GLY A 144 1.88 -9.59 11.06
N PRO A 145 3.17 -9.58 11.41
CA PRO A 145 3.59 -9.79 12.80
C PRO A 145 2.94 -8.84 13.81
N LEU A 146 2.73 -7.57 13.46
CA LEU A 146 2.08 -6.58 14.31
C LEU A 146 0.62 -6.92 14.60
N MET A 147 -0.12 -7.42 13.62
CA MET A 147 -1.51 -7.86 13.80
C MET A 147 -1.63 -9.05 14.79
N GLN A 148 -0.55 -9.83 15.01
CA GLN A 148 -0.54 -10.93 16.00
C GLN A 148 -0.19 -10.45 17.41
N GLN A 149 0.40 -9.26 17.54
CA GLN A 149 0.90 -8.73 18.81
C GLN A 149 -0.05 -7.67 19.37
N ARG A 150 -0.37 -7.76 20.67
CA ARG A 150 -1.16 -6.76 21.39
C ARG A 150 -0.26 -5.88 22.25
N CYS A 151 0.54 -5.01 21.65
CA CYS A 151 1.25 -3.97 22.41
C CYS A 151 1.35 -2.70 21.57
N ALA A 152 0.82 -1.59 22.10
CA ALA A 152 1.17 -0.26 21.66
C ALA A 152 1.93 0.41 22.81
N ASN A 153 3.21 0.73 22.58
CA ASN A 153 3.84 1.80 23.34
C ASN A 153 3.33 3.12 22.76
N GLU A 154 2.97 4.08 23.60
CA GLU A 154 2.47 5.38 23.17
C GLU A 154 3.60 6.41 23.03
N GLY A 155 3.36 7.46 22.26
CA GLY A 155 4.32 8.55 22.06
C GLY A 155 5.55 8.17 21.23
N ILE A 156 6.61 8.98 21.34
CA ILE A 156 7.81 8.86 20.49
C ILE A 156 8.47 7.49 20.59
N GLU A 157 8.50 6.87 21.77
CA GLU A 157 9.09 5.53 21.95
C GLU A 157 8.33 4.46 21.15
N GLY A 158 6.99 4.55 21.11
CA GLY A 158 6.15 3.69 20.28
C GLY A 158 6.41 3.86 18.80
N VAL A 159 6.49 5.11 18.34
CA VAL A 159 6.74 5.46 16.94
C VAL A 159 8.13 4.99 16.50
N VAL A 160 9.15 5.12 17.35
CA VAL A 160 10.50 4.65 17.04
C VAL A 160 10.57 3.11 17.03
N ALA A 161 9.89 2.44 17.95
CA ALA A 161 9.81 0.98 17.96
C ALA A 161 9.12 0.45 16.69
N LEU A 162 7.98 1.04 16.32
CA LEU A 162 7.26 0.73 15.09
C LEU A 162 8.11 1.04 13.85
N GLY A 163 8.72 2.22 13.83
CA GLY A 163 9.64 2.65 12.78
C GLY A 163 10.82 1.69 12.61
N THR A 164 11.31 1.06 13.67
CA THR A 164 12.40 0.07 13.57
C THR A 164 12.00 -1.13 12.70
N LEU A 165 10.74 -1.58 12.76
CA LEU A 165 10.24 -2.65 11.89
C LEU A 165 10.18 -2.21 10.43
N VAL A 166 9.67 -1.00 10.18
CA VAL A 166 9.58 -0.39 8.84
C VAL A 166 10.98 -0.20 8.24
N PHE A 167 11.92 0.32 9.02
CA PHE A 167 13.30 0.53 8.60
C PHE A 167 14.02 -0.79 8.29
N ASN A 168 13.86 -1.81 9.12
CA ASN A 168 14.48 -3.13 8.92
C ASN A 168 13.90 -3.88 7.72
N ALA A 169 12.67 -3.58 7.31
CA ALA A 169 12.09 -4.04 6.04
C ALA A 169 12.62 -3.24 4.81
N GLU A 170 13.55 -2.32 5.04
CA GLU A 170 14.13 -1.40 4.06
C GLU A 170 13.06 -0.52 3.38
N LEU A 171 12.00 -0.19 4.12
CA LEU A 171 10.92 0.70 3.68
C LEU A 171 11.27 2.15 4.06
N PHE A 172 12.40 2.64 3.56
CA PHE A 172 12.96 3.92 4.01
C PHE A 172 12.09 5.14 3.64
N PHE A 173 11.32 5.05 2.56
CA PHE A 173 10.38 6.10 2.18
C PHE A 173 9.25 6.24 3.22
N GLU A 174 8.61 5.13 3.58
CA GLU A 174 7.51 5.08 4.54
C GLU A 174 8.00 5.32 5.96
N TYR A 175 9.22 4.91 6.29
CA TYR A 175 9.86 5.27 7.55
C TYR A 175 10.00 6.79 7.68
N HIS A 176 10.44 7.46 6.61
CA HIS A 176 10.48 8.92 6.56
C HIS A 176 9.08 9.51 6.79
N GLU A 177 8.08 9.06 6.05
CA GLU A 177 6.71 9.59 6.14
C GLU A 177 6.13 9.38 7.55
N LEU A 178 6.32 8.20 8.15
CA LEU A 178 5.88 7.86 9.50
C LEU A 178 6.47 8.82 10.56
N LEU A 179 7.75 9.15 10.43
CA LEU A 179 8.42 10.04 11.36
C LEU A 179 8.14 11.52 11.11
N GLU A 180 7.80 11.90 9.86
CA GLU A 180 7.61 13.31 9.50
C GLU A 180 6.46 13.96 10.26
N GLU A 181 5.34 13.25 10.43
CA GLU A 181 4.18 13.71 11.22
C GLU A 181 4.60 14.07 12.65
N HIS A 182 5.29 13.15 13.33
CA HIS A 182 5.78 13.33 14.70
C HIS A 182 6.87 14.41 14.80
N TRP A 183 7.73 14.53 13.78
CA TRP A 183 8.77 15.55 13.72
C TRP A 183 8.18 16.97 13.61
N ARG A 184 7.09 17.15 12.86
CA ARG A 184 6.41 18.43 12.73
C ARG A 184 5.92 18.93 14.08
N GLU A 185 5.36 18.05 14.90
CA GLU A 185 4.82 18.34 16.23
C GLU A 185 5.89 18.42 17.34
N ALA A 186 7.03 17.76 17.15
CA ALA A 186 8.10 17.75 18.15
C ALA A 186 8.82 19.10 18.28
N GLU A 187 9.31 19.37 19.49
CA GLU A 187 10.18 20.50 19.83
C GLU A 187 11.46 20.04 20.53
N GLY A 188 12.47 20.91 20.62
CA GLY A 188 13.71 20.65 21.36
C GLY A 188 14.50 19.43 20.85
N ASP A 189 15.01 18.63 21.80
CA ASP A 189 15.86 17.48 21.50
C ASP A 189 15.13 16.35 20.71
N PRO A 190 13.86 16.00 21.02
CA PRO A 190 13.09 15.08 20.18
C PRO A 190 13.01 15.48 18.71
N LYS A 191 12.80 16.76 18.40
CA LYS A 191 12.75 17.25 17.01
C LYS A 191 14.08 17.01 16.29
N ARG A 192 15.20 17.29 16.96
CA ARG A 192 16.55 17.08 16.39
C ARG A 192 16.85 15.59 16.20
N PHE A 193 16.43 14.76 17.13
CA PHE A 193 16.58 13.31 17.04
C PHE A 193 15.80 12.73 15.85
N LEU A 194 14.51 13.06 15.73
CA LEU A 194 13.69 12.61 14.60
C LEU A 194 14.22 13.13 13.26
N GLN A 195 14.71 14.37 13.21
CA GLN A 195 15.31 14.93 12.01
C GLN A 195 16.53 14.11 11.53
N GLY A 196 17.39 13.65 12.45
CA GLY A 196 18.53 12.80 12.11
C GLY A 196 18.09 11.45 11.53
N LEU A 197 17.08 10.81 12.14
CA LEU A 197 16.53 9.56 11.64
C LEU A 197 15.91 9.69 10.25
N ILE A 198 15.15 10.78 10.03
CA ILE A 198 14.59 11.14 8.73
C ILE A 198 15.70 11.30 7.69
N GLN A 199 16.76 12.06 7.99
CA GLN A 199 17.87 12.26 7.04
C GLN A 199 18.55 10.95 6.65
N VAL A 200 18.79 10.06 7.61
CA VAL A 200 19.35 8.72 7.35
C VAL A 200 18.43 7.92 6.41
N ALA A 201 17.13 7.92 6.66
CA ALA A 201 16.16 7.21 5.84
C ALA A 201 16.08 7.77 4.41
N VAL A 202 16.06 9.09 4.25
CA VAL A 202 16.07 9.72 2.91
C VAL A 202 17.38 9.40 2.18
N GLY A 203 18.53 9.43 2.86
CA GLY A 203 19.82 9.03 2.28
C GLY A 203 19.83 7.58 1.78
N LEU A 204 19.31 6.65 2.58
CA LEU A 204 19.20 5.23 2.20
C LEU A 204 18.17 4.99 1.09
N HIS A 205 17.06 5.74 1.08
CA HIS A 205 16.10 5.73 -0.02
C HIS A 205 16.76 6.15 -1.34
N HIS A 206 17.56 7.22 -1.33
CA HIS A 206 18.35 7.65 -2.49
C HIS A 206 19.32 6.55 -2.96
N TRP A 207 20.01 5.90 -2.02
CA TRP A 207 20.92 4.80 -2.33
C TRP A 207 20.20 3.63 -3.00
N GLN A 208 19.03 3.20 -2.49
CA GLN A 208 18.21 2.13 -3.09
C GLN A 208 17.78 2.42 -4.53
N HIS A 209 17.63 3.70 -4.89
CA HIS A 209 17.21 4.13 -6.22
C HIS A 209 18.39 4.49 -7.13
N GLY A 210 19.63 4.15 -6.74
CA GLY A 210 20.84 4.42 -7.51
C GLY A 210 21.26 5.90 -7.53
N ASN A 211 20.63 6.75 -6.72
CA ASN A 211 21.02 8.14 -6.56
C ASN A 211 22.09 8.28 -5.46
N TYR A 212 23.29 7.77 -5.75
CA TYR A 212 24.39 7.77 -4.79
C TYR A 212 24.84 9.16 -4.36
N ASN A 213 24.80 10.14 -5.27
CA ASN A 213 25.13 11.53 -4.95
C ASN A 213 24.14 12.11 -3.93
N GLY A 214 22.84 11.86 -4.12
CA GLY A 214 21.80 12.24 -3.16
C GLY A 214 21.99 11.56 -1.81
N ALA A 215 22.39 10.28 -1.80
CA ALA A 215 22.68 9.55 -0.58
C ALA A 215 23.85 10.16 0.22
N VAL A 216 24.96 10.47 -0.44
CA VAL A 216 26.17 11.04 0.20
C VAL A 216 25.92 12.45 0.76
N ILE A 217 25.01 13.22 0.18
CA ILE A 217 24.68 14.57 0.70
C ILE A 217 23.94 14.48 2.05
N LEU A 218 23.23 13.38 2.30
CA LEU A 218 22.32 13.21 3.43
C LEU A 218 22.91 12.37 4.58
N LEU A 219 23.98 11.61 4.32
CA LEU A 219 24.66 10.70 5.26
C LEU A 219 26.03 11.24 5.67
#